data_AF-A0A7C4IMD7-F1
#
_entry.id   AF-A0A7C4IMD7-F1
#
_cell.length_a   1.000
_cell.length_b   1.000
_cell.length_c   1.000
_cell.angle_alpha   90.00
_cell.angle_beta   90.00
_cell.angle_gamma   90.00
#
_symmetry.space_group_name_H-M   'P 1'
#
loop_
_entity.id
_entity.type
_entity.pdbx_description
1 polymer ?
#
loop_
_entity_poly.entity_id
_entity_poly.type
_entity_poly.pdbx_seq_one_letter_code
_entity_poly.pdbx_strand_id
1 'polypeptide(L)' 'MPELIIATIVLAILFDISNGYNDAANAIATVVSTRVLSPLQAVLLAALMNILGAFLT' A
#
# COMPACT_ATOMS: atom_id res chain seq x y z
N MET A 1 27.39 11.28 -10.00
CA MET A 1 27.30 9.94 -9.42
C MET A 1 25.94 9.31 -9.75
N PRO A 2 25.65 9.06 -11.05
CA PRO A 2 24.37 8.48 -11.50
C PRO A 2 24.07 7.09 -10.90
N GLU A 3 25.11 6.33 -10.56
CA GLU A 3 25.02 5.04 -9.87
C GLU A 3 24.27 5.12 -8.53
N LEU A 4 24.43 6.22 -7.78
CA LEU A 4 23.73 6.41 -6.51
C LEU A 4 22.23 6.61 -6.71
N ILE A 5 21.85 7.33 -7.78
CA ILE A 5 20.45 7.61 -8.15
C ILE A 5 19.75 6.31 -8.55
N ILE A 6 20.41 5.49 -9.37
CA ILE A 6 19.84 4.20 -9.80
C ILE A 6 19.65 3.29 -8.58
N ALA A 7 20.64 3.23 -7.69
CA ALA A 7 20.54 2.44 -6.47
C ALA A 7 19.40 2.91 -5.56
N THR A 8 19.22 4.22 -5.37
CA THR A 8 18.13 4.75 -4.53
C THR A 8 16.76 4.55 -5.16
N ILE A 9 16.60 4.66 -6.48
CA ILE A 9 15.32 4.36 -7.15
C ILE A 9 14.92 2.90 -6.92
N VAL A 10 15.86 1.96 -7.07
CA VAL A 10 15.59 0.54 -6.83
C VAL A 10 15.17 0.30 -5.37
N LEU A 11 15.91 0.89 -4.42
CA LEU A 11 15.57 0.81 -2.99
C LEU A 11 14.20 1.44 -2.68
N ALA A 12 13.87 2.58 -3.28
CA ALA A 12 12.60 3.25 -3.09
C ALA A 12 11.43 2.38 -3.58
N ILE A 13 11.54 1.78 -4.77
CA ILE A 13 10.52 0.87 -5.29
C ILE A 13 10.32 -0.33 -4.35
N LEU A 14 11.40 -0.96 -3.87
CA LEU A 14 11.31 -2.09 -2.95
C LEU A 14 10.68 -1.69 -1.60
N PHE A 15 11.03 -0.51 -1.10
CA PHE A 15 10.49 0.04 0.13
C PHE A 15 9.00 0.36 0.00
N ASP A 16 8.58 1.03 -1.07
CA ASP A 16 7.19 1.40 -1.31
C ASP A 16 6.29 0.17 -1.46
N ILE A 17 6.76 -0.87 -2.16
CA ILE A 17 6.04 -2.15 -2.23
C ILE A 17 5.88 -2.77 -0.84
N SER A 18 6.95 -2.80 -0.06
CA SER A 18 6.93 -3.40 1.28
C SER A 18 6.03 -2.62 2.24
N ASN A 19 6.05 -1.28 2.20
CA ASN A 19 5.14 -0.47 3.02
C ASN A 19 3.70 -0.59 2.57
N GLY A 20 3.43 -0.57 1.26
CA GLY A 20 2.09 -0.71 0.72
C GLY A 20 1.38 -1.99 1.20
N TYR A 21 2.11 -3.10 1.33
CA TYR A 21 1.55 -4.34 1.91
C TYR A 21 1.21 -4.22 3.40
N ASN A 22 2.08 -3.62 4.20
CA ASN A 22 1.84 -3.44 5.62
C ASN A 22 0.67 -2.47 5.86
N ASP A 23 0.62 -1.38 5.11
CA ASP A 23 -0.45 -0.38 5.21
C ASP A 23 -1.79 -0.96 4.77
N ALA A 24 -1.82 -1.74 3.69
CA ALA A 24 -3.02 -2.44 3.26
C ALA A 24 -3.55 -3.40 4.34
N ALA A 25 -2.66 -4.17 4.99
CA ALA A 25 -3.04 -5.07 6.09
C ALA A 25 -3.62 -4.31 7.29
N ASN A 26 -2.98 -3.21 7.69
CA ASN A 26 -3.43 -2.37 8.80
C ASN A 26 -4.78 -1.71 8.50
N ALA A 27 -4.98 -1.24 7.27
CA ALA A 27 -6.22 -0.57 6.84
C ALA A 27 -7.44 -1.52 6.83
N ILE A 28 -7.24 -2.80 6.51
CA ILE A 28 -8.36 -3.77 6.39
C ILE A 28 -8.61 -4.59 7.66
N ALA A 29 -7.66 -4.67 8.58
CA ALA A 29 -7.72 -5.55 9.75
C ALA A 29 -9.02 -5.39 10.56
N THR A 30 -9.45 -4.16 10.81
CA THR A 30 -10.66 -3.88 11.61
C THR A 30 -11.94 -4.30 10.89
N VAL A 31 -12.10 -3.94 9.61
CA VAL A 31 -13.33 -4.23 8.85
C VAL A 31 -13.49 -5.71 8.50
N VAL A 32 -12.37 -6.41 8.31
CA VAL A 32 -12.36 -7.87 8.05
C VAL A 32 -12.61 -8.65 9.35
N SER A 33 -11.98 -8.27 10.47
CA SER A 33 -12.18 -8.95 11.77
C SER A 33 -13.59 -8.77 12.32
N THR A 34 -14.19 -7.59 12.14
CA THR A 34 -15.60 -7.31 12.50
C THR A 34 -16.61 -7.90 11.51
N ARG A 35 -16.14 -8.45 10.37
CA ARG A 35 -16.96 -9.02 9.29
C ARG A 35 -17.94 -8.01 8.66
N VAL A 36 -17.65 -6.72 8.76
CA VAL A 36 -18.42 -5.67 8.10
C VAL A 36 -18.24 -5.74 6.58
N LEU A 37 -17.03 -6.08 6.13
CA LEU A 37 -16.70 -6.32 4.72
C LEU A 37 -16.11 -7.72 4.55
N SER A 38 -16.38 -8.35 3.41
CA SER A 38 -15.63 -9.54 3.00
C SER A 38 -14.16 -9.18 2.74
N PRO A 39 -13.22 -10.14 2.89
CA PRO A 39 -11.80 -9.87 2.65
C PRO A 39 -11.51 -9.24 1.27
N LEU A 40 -12.22 -9.70 0.23
CA LEU A 40 -12.07 -9.15 -1.12
C LEU A 40 -12.54 -7.69 -1.22
N GLN A 41 -13.69 -7.35 -0.62
CA GLN A 41 -14.20 -5.98 -0.59
C GLN A 41 -13.24 -5.04 0.15
N ALA A 42 -12.68 -5.51 1.28
CA ALA A 42 -11.73 -4.71 2.05
C ALA A 42 -10.43 -4.46 1.28
N VAL A 43 -9.89 -5.47 0.58
CA VAL A 43 -8.69 -5.31 -0.26
C VAL A 43 -8.94 -4.36 -1.42
N LEU A 44 -10.09 -4.45 -2.10
CA LEU A 44 -10.44 -3.54 -3.19
C LEU A 44 -10.55 -2.09 -2.71
N LEU A 45 -11.18 -1.88 -1.55
CA LEU A 45 -11.26 -0.56 -0.93
C LEU A 45 -9.88 -0.02 -0.56
N ALA A 46 -9.03 -0.83 0.07
CA ALA A 46 -7.67 -0.44 0.44
C ALA A 46 -6.82 -0.09 -0.79
N ALA A 47 -6.90 -0.87 -1.86
CA ALA A 47 -6.22 -0.60 -3.11
C ALA A 47 -6.67 0.74 -3.74
N LEU A 48 -7.99 0.99 -3.78
CA LEU A 48 -8.54 2.25 -4.28
C LEU A 48 -8.09 3.45 -3.44
N MET A 49 -8.16 3.34 -2.11
CA MET A 49 -7.76 4.43 -1.21
C MET A 49 -6.24 4.69 -1.26
N ASN A 50 -5.41 3.66 -1.41
CA ASN A 50 -3.95 3.83 -1.50
C ASN A 50 -3.55 4.54 -2.81
N ILE A 51 -4.18 4.16 -3.93
CA ILE A 51 -4.03 4.87 -5.20
C ILE A 51 -4.50 6.32 -5.07
N LEU A 52 -5.71 6.55 -4.55
CA LEU A 52 -6.24 7.90 -4.39
C LEU A 52 -5.35 8.75 -3.49
N GLY A 53 -4.83 8.20 -2.40
CA GLY A 53 -3.83 8.86 -1.55
C GLY A 53 -2.63 9.31 -2.38
N ALA A 54 -1.98 8.39 -3.10
CA ALA A 54 -0.80 8.68 -3.90
C ALA A 54 -1.01 9.75 -5.00
N PHE A 55 -2.24 9.96 -5.48
CA PHE A 55 -2.54 10.97 -6.51
C PHE A 55 -3.11 12.29 -5.97
N LEU A 56 -3.73 12.29 -4.80
CA LEU A 56 -4.38 13.47 -4.21
C LEU A 56 -3.47 14.24 -3.24
N THR A 57 -2.36 13.65 -2.81
CA THR A 57 -1.32 14.29 -1.99
C THR A 57 -0.03 14.44 -2.79
#